data_AF-A0A2R6K4V3-F1
#
_entry.id   AF-A0A2R6K4V3-F1
#
_cell.length_a   1.000
_cell.length_b   1.000
_cell.length_c   1.000
_cell.angle_alpha   90.00
_cell.angle_beta   90.00
_cell.angle_gamma   90.00
#
_symmetry.space_group_name_H-M   'P 1'
#
loop_
_entity.id
_entity.type
_entity.pdbx_description
1 polymer ?
#
loop_
_entity_poly.entity_id
_entity_poly.type
_entity_poly.pdbx_seq_one_letter_code
_entity_poly.pdbx_strand_id
1 'polypeptide(L)'
;MLPLQSETPFPEIIADLLGLDISEPWVIAVTAVVAAGVIATVLLTMTAVLGIWGKRKITAAFTDRIAVNRHGPYGLLIIPADAVRLLSKELIVPEAVDRPAWDLAPLIIASSALLGFAVIPFGHGLQLADPETGLAYVFAVASIASLGLLMAGYASNNKFSFLGGLRAVAQNLAYEIPLVITGASVVIFAGSLRMS
;
A
#
# COMPACT_ATOMS: atom_id res chain seq x y z
N MET A 1 -23.45 -24.49 -0.96
CA MET A 1 -23.41 -23.15 -0.35
C MET A 1 -23.21 -22.17 -1.49
N LEU A 2 -24.10 -21.19 -1.67
CA LEU A 2 -23.88 -20.13 -2.66
C LEU A 2 -22.61 -19.38 -2.26
N PRO A 3 -21.70 -19.05 -3.19
CA PRO A 3 -20.56 -18.20 -2.85
C PRO A 3 -21.09 -16.89 -2.25
N LEU A 4 -20.64 -16.56 -1.04
CA LEU A 4 -21.02 -15.34 -0.31
C LEU A 4 -20.40 -14.08 -0.93
N GLN A 5 -19.56 -14.24 -1.95
CA GLN A 5 -18.98 -13.18 -2.77
C GLN A 5 -19.45 -13.32 -4.22
N SER A 6 -19.92 -12.22 -4.81
CA SER A 6 -20.12 -12.16 -6.25
C SER A 6 -18.75 -12.24 -6.93
N GLU A 7 -18.66 -13.00 -8.03
CA GLU A 7 -17.41 -13.08 -8.81
C GLU A 7 -17.05 -11.76 -9.51
N THR A 8 -17.94 -10.76 -9.45
CA THR A 8 -17.77 -9.48 -10.14
C THR A 8 -16.86 -8.53 -9.34
N PRO A 9 -15.66 -8.18 -9.86
CA PRO A 9 -14.80 -7.19 -9.24
C PRO A 9 -15.39 -5.77 -9.32
N PHE A 10 -14.89 -4.88 -8.47
CA PHE A 10 -15.39 -3.51 -8.30
C PHE A 10 -15.48 -2.68 -9.61
N PRO A 11 -14.56 -2.79 -10.58
CA PRO A 11 -14.69 -2.11 -11.87
C PRO A 11 -15.94 -2.50 -12.66
N GLU A 12 -16.39 -3.75 -12.56
CA GLU A 12 -17.59 -4.24 -13.26
C GLU A 12 -18.85 -3.68 -12.60
N ILE A 13 -18.88 -3.61 -11.27
CA ILE A 13 -19.98 -2.97 -10.53
C ILE A 13 -20.13 -1.50 -10.93
N ILE A 14 -19.01 -0.79 -11.14
CA ILE A 14 -19.03 0.61 -11.60
C ILE A 14 -19.54 0.69 -13.06
N ALA A 15 -19.12 -0.22 -13.93
CA ALA A 15 -19.55 -0.26 -15.32
C ALA A 15 -21.07 -0.49 -15.43
N ASP A 16 -21.59 -1.46 -14.66
CA ASP A 16 -23.02 -1.76 -14.58
C ASP A 16 -23.82 -0.58 -14.02
N LEU A 17 -23.31 0.09 -12.98
CA LEU A 17 -23.96 1.27 -12.40
C LEU A 17 -24.07 2.43 -13.40
N LEU A 18 -23.07 2.58 -14.27
CA LEU A 18 -23.02 3.62 -15.30
C LEU A 18 -23.74 3.21 -16.59
N GLY A 19 -24.25 1.98 -16.69
CA GLY A 19 -24.91 1.45 -17.88
C GLY A 19 -23.99 1.34 -19.09
N LEU A 20 -22.68 1.17 -18.86
CA LEU A 20 -21.67 1.06 -19.90
C LEU A 20 -21.48 -0.41 -20.29
N ASP A 21 -21.27 -0.67 -21.59
CA ASP A 21 -21.02 -2.03 -22.08
C ASP A 21 -19.61 -2.48 -21.68
N ILE A 22 -19.53 -3.54 -20.88
CA ILE A 22 -18.27 -4.12 -20.37
C ILE A 22 -17.45 -4.77 -21.49
N SER A 23 -18.07 -5.09 -22.64
CA SER A 23 -17.37 -5.74 -23.76
C SER A 23 -16.33 -4.84 -24.43
N GLU A 24 -16.42 -3.52 -24.24
CA GLU A 24 -15.51 -2.54 -24.81
C GLU A 24 -14.22 -2.38 -23.96
N PRO A 25 -13.02 -2.65 -24.51
CA PRO A 25 -11.77 -2.62 -23.73
C PRO A 25 -11.47 -1.28 -23.05
N TRP A 26 -11.92 -0.17 -23.64
CA TRP A 26 -11.72 1.16 -23.08
C TRP A 26 -12.60 1.41 -21.85
N VAL A 27 -13.80 0.80 -21.79
CA VAL A 27 -14.72 0.93 -20.64
C VAL A 27 -14.06 0.27 -19.43
N ILE A 28 -13.57 -0.95 -19.58
CA ILE A 28 -12.86 -1.69 -18.53
C ILE A 28 -11.65 -0.90 -18.03
N ALA A 29 -10.85 -0.32 -18.94
CA ALA A 29 -9.66 0.44 -18.56
C ALA A 29 -10.04 1.69 -17.73
N VAL A 30 -11.08 2.42 -18.15
CA VAL A 30 -11.54 3.63 -17.44
C VAL A 30 -12.15 3.28 -16.09
N THR A 31 -13.04 2.28 -16.02
CA THR A 31 -13.67 1.88 -14.76
C THR A 31 -12.65 1.28 -13.79
N ALA A 32 -11.64 0.55 -14.27
CA ALA A 32 -10.55 0.04 -13.44
C ALA A 32 -9.69 1.15 -12.86
N VAL A 33 -9.36 2.20 -13.63
CA VAL A 33 -8.61 3.35 -13.13
C VAL A 33 -9.41 4.12 -12.08
N VAL A 34 -10.70 4.31 -12.30
CA VAL A 34 -11.60 4.96 -11.33
C VAL A 34 -11.71 4.12 -10.05
N ALA A 35 -11.96 2.82 -10.18
CA ALA A 35 -12.00 1.88 -9.06
C ALA A 35 -10.70 1.89 -8.25
N ALA A 36 -9.55 1.81 -8.92
CA ALA A 36 -8.24 1.86 -8.28
C ALA A 36 -8.02 3.20 -7.57
N GLY A 37 -8.43 4.32 -8.18
CA GLY A 37 -8.37 5.65 -7.57
C GLY A 37 -9.21 5.77 -6.29
N VAL A 38 -10.43 5.22 -6.30
CA VAL A 38 -11.31 5.19 -5.11
C VAL A 38 -10.68 4.33 -4.00
N ILE A 39 -10.26 3.11 -4.31
CA ILE A 39 -9.64 2.19 -3.35
C ILE A 39 -8.36 2.82 -2.76
N ALA A 40 -7.49 3.35 -3.62
CA ALA A 40 -6.26 4.01 -3.19
C ALA A 40 -6.54 5.22 -2.29
N THR A 41 -7.53 6.04 -2.62
CA THR A 41 -7.90 7.21 -1.80
C THR A 41 -8.39 6.80 -0.42
N VAL A 42 -9.25 5.79 -0.35
CA VAL A 42 -9.75 5.24 0.93
C VAL A 42 -8.59 4.69 1.75
N LEU A 43 -7.71 3.90 1.13
CA LEU A 43 -6.54 3.31 1.79
C LEU A 43 -5.54 4.34 2.31
N LEU A 44 -5.20 5.34 1.50
CA LEU A 44 -4.30 6.40 1.90
C LEU A 44 -4.91 7.24 3.02
N THR A 45 -6.22 7.47 3.00
CA THR A 45 -6.94 8.17 4.08
C THR A 45 -6.92 7.36 5.38
N MET A 46 -7.20 6.05 5.31
CA MET A 46 -7.12 5.16 6.48
C MET A 46 -5.70 5.11 7.05
N THR A 47 -4.69 5.01 6.19
CA THR A 47 -3.28 5.00 6.58
C THR A 47 -2.86 6.33 7.20
N ALA A 48 -3.33 7.46 6.67
CA ALA A 48 -3.06 8.77 7.24
C ALA A 48 -3.71 8.94 8.62
N VAL A 49 -4.97 8.55 8.78
CA VAL A 49 -5.69 8.68 10.05
C VAL A 49 -5.10 7.76 11.11
N LEU A 50 -4.91 6.47 10.83
CA LEU A 50 -4.38 5.51 11.80
C LEU A 50 -2.87 5.68 12.02
N GLY A 51 -2.11 5.85 10.94
CA GLY A 51 -0.65 5.88 10.97
C GLY A 51 -0.06 7.21 11.44
N ILE A 52 -0.58 8.36 10.98
CA ILE A 52 -0.02 9.68 11.32
C ILE A 52 -0.69 10.22 12.59
N TRP A 53 -2.02 10.32 12.60
CA TRP A 53 -2.76 10.88 13.73
C TRP A 53 -2.92 9.88 14.88
N GLY A 54 -3.39 8.67 14.57
CA GLY A 54 -3.69 7.61 15.53
C GLY A 54 -2.46 7.18 16.32
N LYS A 55 -1.37 6.85 15.63
CA LYS A 55 -0.09 6.49 16.28
C LYS A 55 0.38 7.56 17.26
N ARG A 56 0.30 8.85 16.90
CA ARG A 56 0.68 9.96 17.79
C ARG A 56 -0.20 9.99 19.05
N LYS A 57 -1.51 9.84 18.90
CA LYS A 57 -2.47 9.82 20.02
C LYS A 57 -2.26 8.62 20.94
N ILE A 58 -2.15 7.43 20.37
CA ILE A 58 -1.96 6.18 21.09
C ILE A 58 -0.64 6.22 21.87
N THR A 59 0.47 6.59 21.24
CA THR A 59 1.77 6.69 21.92
C THR A 59 1.73 7.75 23.03
N ALA A 60 1.07 8.89 22.80
CA ALA A 60 0.94 9.93 23.82
C ALA A 60 0.12 9.47 25.03
N ALA A 61 -0.97 8.73 24.81
CA ALA A 61 -1.75 8.11 25.88
C ALA A 61 -0.92 7.09 26.69
N PHE A 62 -0.11 6.26 26.01
CA PHE A 62 0.79 5.31 26.70
C PHE A 62 1.91 5.98 27.50
N THR A 63 2.32 7.18 27.11
CA THR A 63 3.44 7.92 27.74
C THR A 63 2.96 9.07 28.63
N ASP A 64 1.68 9.08 28.97
CA ASP A 64 1.02 10.09 29.80
C ASP A 64 1.34 11.54 29.38
N ARG A 65 1.26 11.81 28.07
CA ARG A 65 1.43 13.15 27.52
C ARG A 65 0.30 13.52 26.58
N ILE A 66 0.11 14.81 26.39
CA ILE A 66 -0.90 15.33 25.49
C ILE A 66 -0.37 15.33 24.05
N ALA A 67 -1.10 14.66 23.15
CA ALA A 67 -0.79 14.66 21.72
C ALA A 67 -1.24 15.97 21.02
N VAL A 68 -1.29 15.93 19.69
CA VAL A 68 -1.82 17.02 18.87
C VAL A 68 -3.28 17.34 19.24
N ASN A 69 -3.52 18.52 19.81
CA ASN A 69 -4.87 18.96 20.24
C ASN A 69 -5.31 20.31 19.64
N ARG A 70 -4.44 21.01 18.89
CA ARG A 70 -4.71 22.39 18.40
C ARG A 70 -5.04 22.48 16.91
N HIS A 71 -4.71 21.46 16.12
CA HIS A 71 -4.91 21.47 14.65
C HIS A 71 -6.31 20.93 14.29
N GLY A 72 -7.36 21.68 14.65
CA GLY A 72 -8.76 21.30 14.38
C GLY A 72 -9.34 20.28 15.37
N PRO A 73 -10.57 19.76 15.09
CA PRO A 73 -11.25 18.84 16.01
C PRO A 73 -10.41 17.59 16.24
N TYR A 74 -10.16 17.28 17.51
CA TYR A 74 -9.27 16.18 17.96
C TYR A 74 -7.84 16.21 17.40
N GLY A 75 -7.42 17.30 16.74
CA GLY A 75 -6.13 17.42 16.07
C GLY A 75 -6.03 16.77 14.69
N LEU A 76 -7.15 16.43 14.03
CA LEU A 76 -7.15 15.74 12.73
C LEU A 76 -6.56 16.56 11.58
N LEU A 77 -6.63 17.90 11.63
CA LEU A 77 -6.06 18.76 10.58
C LEU A 77 -4.53 18.77 10.57
N ILE A 78 -3.88 18.00 11.47
CA ILE A 78 -2.43 17.77 11.39
C ILE A 78 -2.03 17.03 10.11
N ILE A 79 -2.89 16.16 9.57
CA ILE A 79 -2.60 15.38 8.35
C ILE A 79 -2.40 16.31 7.15
N PRO A 80 -3.38 17.18 6.77
CA PRO A 80 -3.17 18.12 5.67
C PRO A 80 -2.08 19.15 6.00
N ALA A 81 -1.91 19.58 7.26
CA ALA A 81 -0.85 20.51 7.64
C ALA A 81 0.56 19.90 7.43
N ASP A 82 0.77 18.64 7.83
CA ASP A 82 2.04 17.93 7.61
C ASP A 82 2.26 17.67 6.11
N ALA A 83 1.22 17.33 5.34
CA ALA A 83 1.32 17.17 3.88
C ALA A 83 1.76 18.48 3.18
N VAL A 84 1.08 19.60 3.45
CA VAL A 84 1.44 20.91 2.90
C VAL A 84 2.86 21.30 3.31
N ARG A 85 3.22 21.06 4.58
CA ARG A 85 4.57 21.33 5.08
C ARG A 85 5.65 20.54 4.36
N LEU A 86 5.41 19.27 4.06
CA LEU A 86 6.36 18.41 3.33
C LEU A 86 6.45 18.79 1.85
N LEU A 87 5.34 19.12 1.21
CA LEU A 87 5.32 19.57 -0.19
C LEU A 87 5.94 20.95 -0.39
N SER A 88 5.84 21.82 0.61
CA SER A 88 6.44 23.16 0.58
C SER A 88 7.93 23.16 0.89
N LYS A 89 8.50 22.02 1.30
CA LYS A 89 9.93 21.90 1.61
C LYS A 89 10.73 21.84 0.31
N GLU A 90 11.86 22.53 0.27
CA GLU A 90 12.83 22.38 -0.81
C GLU A 90 13.38 20.96 -0.83
N LEU A 91 13.44 20.36 -2.02
CA LEU A 91 14.01 19.04 -2.22
C LEU A 91 15.53 19.15 -2.34
N ILE A 92 16.25 18.85 -1.25
CA ILE A 92 17.71 18.81 -1.23
C ILE A 92 18.16 17.39 -1.60
N VAL A 93 18.84 17.25 -2.74
CA VAL A 93 19.45 15.97 -3.16
C VAL A 93 20.96 16.02 -2.93
N PRO A 94 21.55 15.05 -2.20
CA PRO A 94 22.98 15.04 -1.93
C PRO A 94 23.84 14.95 -3.20
N GLU A 95 25.06 15.46 -3.12
CA GLU A 95 26.06 15.34 -4.18
C GLU A 95 26.53 13.88 -4.33
N ALA A 96 26.90 13.48 -5.55
CA ALA A 96 27.36 12.13 -5.89
C ALA A 96 26.35 10.98 -5.69
N VAL A 97 25.05 11.28 -5.60
CA VAL A 97 23.97 10.28 -5.57
C VAL A 97 23.70 9.70 -6.96
N ASP A 98 23.34 8.41 -7.03
CA ASP A 98 22.85 7.79 -8.26
C ASP A 98 21.39 8.19 -8.53
N ARG A 99 21.18 9.10 -9.48
CA ARG A 99 19.89 9.78 -9.72
C ARG A 99 18.74 8.82 -10.10
N PRO A 100 18.89 7.92 -11.09
CA PRO A 100 17.79 7.03 -11.46
C PRO A 100 17.32 6.17 -10.30
N ALA A 101 18.24 5.60 -9.52
CA ALA A 101 17.89 4.78 -8.37
C ALA A 101 17.32 5.62 -7.21
N TRP A 102 17.83 6.83 -6.98
CA TRP A 102 17.34 7.74 -5.93
C TRP A 102 15.90 8.17 -6.16
N ASP A 103 15.56 8.53 -7.40
CA ASP A 103 14.24 9.03 -7.76
C ASP A 103 13.21 7.88 -7.90
N LEU A 104 13.61 6.72 -8.42
CA LEU A 104 12.72 5.57 -8.61
C LEU A 104 12.47 4.77 -7.32
N ALA A 105 13.41 4.73 -6.38
CA ALA A 105 13.28 3.88 -5.19
C ALA A 105 12.02 4.20 -4.35
N PRO A 106 11.70 5.46 -4.01
CA PRO A 106 10.46 5.79 -3.30
C PRO A 106 9.20 5.38 -4.08
N LEU A 107 9.25 5.49 -5.42
CA LEU A 107 8.13 5.16 -6.30
C LEU A 107 7.89 3.65 -6.35
N ILE A 108 8.94 2.83 -6.38
CA ILE A 108 8.85 1.36 -6.34
C ILE A 108 8.28 0.87 -5.00
N ILE A 109 8.71 1.46 -3.88
CA ILE A 109 8.19 1.10 -2.56
C ILE A 109 6.70 1.44 -2.46
N ALA A 110 6.31 2.65 -2.89
CA ALA A 110 4.91 3.08 -2.87
C ALA A 110 4.03 2.27 -3.82
N SER A 111 4.52 1.96 -5.03
CA SER A 111 3.76 1.20 -6.03
C SER A 111 3.56 -0.25 -5.59
N SER A 112 4.58 -0.90 -5.02
CA SER A 112 4.46 -2.23 -4.42
C SER A 112 3.34 -2.28 -3.38
N ALA A 113 3.29 -1.32 -2.46
CA ALA A 113 2.23 -1.26 -1.46
C ALA A 113 0.84 -1.11 -2.10
N LEU A 114 0.67 -0.21 -3.07
CA LEU A 114 -0.62 0.03 -3.73
C LEU A 114 -1.08 -1.18 -4.57
N LEU A 115 -0.16 -1.81 -5.29
CA LEU A 115 -0.45 -3.00 -6.10
C LEU A 115 -0.91 -4.17 -5.23
N GLY A 116 -0.32 -4.36 -4.05
CA GLY A 116 -0.73 -5.43 -3.13
C GLY A 116 -2.20 -5.34 -2.73
N PHE A 117 -2.75 -4.12 -2.63
CA PHE A 117 -4.16 -3.91 -2.30
C PHE A 117 -5.15 -4.13 -3.44
N ALA A 118 -4.68 -4.38 -4.67
CA ALA A 118 -5.57 -4.67 -5.79
C ALA A 118 -6.43 -5.92 -5.56
N VAL A 119 -5.90 -6.90 -4.82
CA VAL A 119 -6.52 -8.23 -4.63
C VAL A 119 -7.05 -8.43 -3.21
N ILE A 120 -6.91 -7.43 -2.33
CA ILE A 120 -7.40 -7.54 -0.95
C ILE A 120 -8.87 -7.10 -0.90
N PRO A 121 -9.82 -7.95 -0.48
CA PRO A 121 -11.22 -7.58 -0.37
C PRO A 121 -11.49 -6.69 0.84
N PHE A 122 -12.18 -5.57 0.61
CA PHE A 122 -12.68 -4.69 1.68
C PHE A 122 -14.16 -4.95 2.02
N GLY A 123 -14.80 -5.86 1.30
CA GLY A 123 -16.22 -6.20 1.41
C GLY A 123 -16.70 -6.93 0.15
N HIS A 124 -18.00 -7.24 0.10
CA HIS A 124 -18.61 -7.95 -1.02
C HIS A 124 -18.43 -7.19 -2.34
N GLY A 125 -17.65 -7.74 -3.27
CA GLY A 125 -17.34 -7.09 -4.57
C GLY A 125 -16.43 -5.85 -4.47
N LEU A 126 -15.91 -5.53 -3.29
CA LEU A 126 -15.04 -4.37 -3.07
C LEU A 126 -13.55 -4.75 -3.14
N GLN A 127 -13.15 -5.26 -4.31
CA GLN A 127 -11.76 -5.52 -4.68
C GLN A 127 -11.55 -5.20 -6.16
N LEU A 128 -10.32 -4.84 -6.54
CA LEU A 128 -10.03 -4.44 -7.93
C LEU A 128 -10.01 -5.64 -8.88
N ALA A 129 -9.45 -6.76 -8.43
CA ALA A 129 -9.37 -8.00 -9.19
C ALA A 129 -9.30 -9.21 -8.24
N ASP A 130 -9.78 -10.37 -8.70
CA ASP A 130 -9.75 -11.63 -7.95
C ASP A 130 -9.11 -12.77 -8.78
N PRO A 131 -7.80 -12.72 -9.03
CA PRO A 131 -7.12 -13.81 -9.71
C PRO A 131 -7.11 -15.08 -8.84
N GLU A 132 -7.10 -16.24 -9.49
CA GLU A 132 -6.98 -17.55 -8.84
C GLU A 132 -5.74 -17.68 -7.95
N THR A 133 -4.71 -16.88 -8.23
CA THR A 133 -3.44 -16.82 -7.51
C THR A 133 -3.34 -15.60 -6.59
N GLY A 134 -4.47 -15.08 -6.09
CA GLY A 134 -4.52 -13.81 -5.33
C GLY A 134 -3.55 -13.72 -4.16
N LEU A 135 -3.51 -14.73 -3.29
CA LEU A 135 -2.56 -14.72 -2.17
C LEU A 135 -1.08 -14.73 -2.63
N ALA A 136 -0.77 -15.51 -3.68
CA ALA A 136 0.57 -15.56 -4.24
C ALA A 136 0.97 -14.23 -4.89
N TYR A 137 0.02 -13.55 -5.53
CA TYR A 137 0.20 -12.20 -6.07
C TYR A 137 0.57 -11.20 -4.97
N VAL A 138 -0.14 -11.21 -3.84
CA VAL A 138 0.15 -10.31 -2.71
C VAL A 138 1.59 -10.50 -2.21
N PHE A 139 2.04 -11.76 -2.04
CA PHE A 139 3.42 -12.03 -1.64
C PHE A 139 4.44 -11.59 -2.70
N ALA A 140 4.20 -11.91 -3.97
CA ALA A 140 5.11 -11.53 -5.06
C ALA A 140 5.28 -10.00 -5.15
N VAL A 141 4.18 -9.25 -5.00
CA VAL A 141 4.21 -7.79 -5.03
C VAL A 141 4.86 -7.21 -3.78
N ALA A 142 4.63 -7.80 -2.60
CA ALA A 142 5.28 -7.38 -1.35
C ALA A 142 6.81 -7.53 -1.42
N SER A 143 7.32 -8.57 -2.08
CA SER A 143 8.77 -8.78 -2.28
C SER A 143 9.44 -7.64 -3.05
N ILE A 144 8.70 -6.94 -3.93
CA ILE A 144 9.23 -5.83 -4.74
C ILE A 144 9.68 -4.66 -3.85
N ALA A 145 9.02 -4.43 -2.70
CA ALA A 145 9.41 -3.37 -1.76
C ALA A 145 10.85 -3.54 -1.25
N SER A 146 11.34 -4.78 -1.10
CA SER A 146 12.72 -5.08 -0.71
C SER A 146 13.75 -4.59 -1.74
N LEU A 147 13.41 -4.63 -3.03
CA LEU A 147 14.25 -4.05 -4.09
C LEU A 147 14.30 -2.52 -3.97
N GLY A 148 13.17 -1.88 -3.72
CA GLY A 148 13.11 -0.44 -3.50
C GLY A 148 13.96 0.01 -2.30
N LEU A 149 13.97 -0.76 -1.20
CA LEU A 149 14.83 -0.51 -0.03
C LEU A 149 16.32 -0.61 -0.38
N LEU A 150 16.71 -1.62 -1.17
CA LEU A 150 18.09 -1.77 -1.62
C LEU A 150 18.52 -0.60 -2.51
N MET A 151 17.67 -0.22 -3.48
CA MET A 151 17.91 0.92 -4.36
C MET A 151 18.08 2.22 -3.58
N ALA A 152 17.22 2.50 -2.59
CA ALA A 152 17.34 3.71 -1.76
C ALA A 152 18.64 3.73 -0.95
N GLY A 153 19.02 2.57 -0.37
CA GLY A 153 20.27 2.43 0.40
C GLY A 153 21.52 2.61 -0.46
N TYR A 154 21.53 2.03 -1.66
CA TYR A 154 22.64 2.14 -2.62
C TYR A 154 22.75 3.56 -3.20
N ALA A 155 21.63 4.12 -3.68
CA ALA A 155 21.61 5.41 -4.36
C ALA A 155 22.13 6.55 -3.47
N SER A 156 21.92 6.45 -2.16
CA SER A 156 22.35 7.43 -1.17
C SER A 156 23.86 7.70 -1.12
N ASN A 157 24.70 6.87 -1.77
CA ASN A 157 26.16 6.97 -1.81
C ASN A 157 26.83 7.30 -0.46
N ASN A 158 26.33 6.67 0.62
CA ASN A 158 26.83 6.85 1.97
C ASN A 158 26.98 5.49 2.63
N LYS A 159 28.16 5.21 3.21
CA LYS A 159 28.47 3.96 3.90
C LYS A 159 27.42 3.60 4.97
N PHE A 160 26.94 4.58 5.74
CA PHE A 160 25.98 4.32 6.82
C PHE A 160 24.58 4.02 6.29
N SER A 161 24.12 4.80 5.29
CA SER A 161 22.82 4.56 4.63
C SER A 161 22.80 3.21 3.91
N PHE A 162 23.91 2.85 3.26
CA PHE A 162 24.03 1.57 2.57
C PHE A 162 24.01 0.39 3.54
N LEU A 163 24.79 0.44 4.63
CA LEU A 163 24.75 -0.60 5.67
C LEU A 163 23.37 -0.68 6.35
N GLY A 164 22.71 0.46 6.58
CA GLY A 164 21.34 0.51 7.06
C GLY A 164 20.34 -0.15 6.11
N GLY A 165 20.46 0.13 4.81
CA GLY A 165 19.66 -0.49 3.75
C GLY A 165 19.83 -2.00 3.70
N LEU A 166 21.08 -2.50 3.72
CA LEU A 166 21.36 -3.95 3.74
C LEU A 166 20.74 -4.65 4.96
N ARG A 167 20.77 -4.01 6.13
CA ARG A 167 20.13 -4.53 7.35
C ARG A 167 18.61 -4.58 7.20
N ALA A 168 18.00 -3.53 6.65
CA ALA A 168 16.55 -3.48 6.43
C ALA A 168 16.11 -4.55 5.42
N VAL A 169 16.85 -4.75 4.34
CA VAL A 169 16.58 -5.81 3.34
C VAL A 169 16.71 -7.19 3.96
N ALA A 170 17.79 -7.46 4.71
CA ALA A 170 17.97 -8.73 5.40
C ALA A 170 16.84 -9.03 6.40
N GLN A 171 16.39 -8.01 7.14
CA GLN A 171 15.25 -8.13 8.04
C GLN A 171 13.97 -8.44 7.27
N ASN A 172 13.67 -7.70 6.20
CA ASN A 172 12.42 -7.87 5.45
C ASN A 172 12.32 -9.28 4.86
N LEU A 173 13.40 -9.75 4.21
CA LEU A 173 13.48 -11.09 3.64
C LEU A 173 13.36 -12.19 4.71
N ALA A 174 13.96 -11.99 5.89
CA ALA A 174 13.87 -12.95 6.98
C ALA A 174 12.44 -13.12 7.54
N TYR A 175 11.62 -12.05 7.52
CA TYR A 175 10.22 -12.13 7.95
C TYR A 175 9.25 -12.55 6.84
N GLU A 176 9.68 -12.48 5.59
CA GLU A 176 8.86 -12.88 4.45
C GLU A 176 8.66 -14.39 4.37
N ILE A 177 9.71 -15.19 4.61
CA ILE A 177 9.61 -16.66 4.56
C ILE A 177 8.61 -17.20 5.61
N PRO A 178 8.67 -16.82 6.90
CA PRO A 178 7.66 -17.24 7.88
C PRO A 178 6.24 -16.78 7.53
N LEU A 179 6.11 -15.58 6.96
CA LEU A 179 4.82 -15.04 6.54
C LEU A 179 4.20 -15.87 5.41
N VAL A 180 4.99 -16.26 4.41
CA VAL A 180 4.55 -17.13 3.31
C VAL A 180 4.15 -18.51 3.83
N ILE A 181 4.93 -19.11 4.73
CA ILE A 181 4.61 -20.41 5.33
C ILE A 181 3.30 -20.33 6.13
N THR A 182 3.12 -19.25 6.91
CA THR A 182 1.88 -19.04 7.68
C THR A 182 0.70 -18.84 6.74
N GLY A 183 0.85 -18.06 5.66
CA GLY A 183 -0.18 -17.90 4.63
C GLY A 183 -0.55 -19.22 3.95
N ALA A 184 0.45 -20.03 3.60
CA ALA A 184 0.23 -21.35 3.00
C ALA A 184 -0.59 -22.28 3.92
N SER A 185 -0.42 -22.18 5.25
CA SER A 185 -1.23 -22.97 6.18
C SER A 185 -2.72 -22.64 6.06
N VAL A 186 -3.09 -21.36 5.87
CA VAL A 186 -4.49 -20.93 5.69
C VAL A 186 -5.05 -21.45 4.37
N VAL A 187 -4.25 -21.44 3.31
CA VAL A 187 -4.64 -21.96 1.98
C VAL A 187 -5.01 -23.44 2.04
N ILE A 188 -4.29 -24.24 2.84
CA ILE A 188 -4.60 -25.67 3.01
C ILE A 188 -6.01 -25.87 3.57
N PHE A 189 -6.45 -25.01 4.50
CA PHE A 189 -7.80 -25.07 5.06
C PHE A 189 -8.86 -24.45 4.15
N ALA A 190 -8.52 -23.38 3.42
CA ALA A 190 -9.44 -22.70 2.50
C ALA A 190 -9.67 -23.50 1.20
N GLY A 191 -8.68 -24.27 0.75
CA GLY A 191 -8.74 -25.03 -0.50
C GLY A 191 -8.62 -24.17 -1.77
N SER A 192 -8.29 -22.88 -1.64
CA SER A 192 -8.14 -21.92 -2.74
C SER A 192 -7.11 -20.84 -2.38
N LEU A 193 -6.49 -20.26 -3.41
CA LEU A 193 -5.59 -19.11 -3.32
C LEU A 193 -6.29 -17.77 -3.63
N ARG A 194 -7.58 -17.80 -4.00
CA ARG A 194 -8.43 -16.62 -4.13
C ARG A 194 -8.59 -15.94 -2.79
N MET A 195 -8.72 -14.61 -2.81
CA MET A 195 -8.85 -13.82 -1.58
C MET A 195 -10.31 -13.61 -1.17
N SER A 196 -11.26 -13.93 -2.06
CA SER A 196 -12.72 -13.91 -1.84
C SER A 196 -13.26 -15.07 -1.00
#